data_AF-A8G552-F1
#
_entry.id   AF-A8G552-F1
#
_cell.length_a   1.000
_cell.length_b   1.000
_cell.length_c   1.000
_cell.angle_alpha   90.00
_cell.angle_beta   90.00
_cell.angle_gamma   90.00
#
_symmetry.space_group_name_H-M   'P 1'
#
loop_
_entity.id
_entity.type
_entity.pdbx_description
1 polymer ?
#
loop_
_entity_poly.entity_id
_entity_poly.type
_entity_poly.pdbx_seq_one_letter_code
_entity_poly.pdbx_strand_id
1 'polypeptide(L)'
;MIRNNINGDFSIVERISELKPGAFININWNKKKLMLPYSLRRDYISFTDKKWDWRYQYNKDGSLDIYNPSLFELLPSGEVKTHFCQSEDKSSNL
;
A
#
# COMPACT_ATOMS: atom_id res chain seq x y z
N MET A 1 6.32 2.91 4.09
CA MET A 1 5.76 3.66 5.23
C MET A 1 4.48 4.39 4.82
N ILE A 2 3.39 4.19 5.57
CA ILE A 2 2.07 4.80 5.32
C ILE A 2 1.95 6.11 6.13
N ARG A 3 1.29 7.12 5.56
CA ARG A 3 1.09 8.44 6.18
C ARG A 3 -0.33 8.93 5.98
N ASN A 4 -0.89 9.59 6.99
CA ASN A 4 -2.12 10.37 6.88
C ASN A 4 -1.75 11.84 6.60
N ASN A 5 -2.52 12.51 5.74
CA ASN A 5 -2.50 13.97 5.64
C ASN A 5 -3.53 14.54 6.64
N ILE A 6 -3.06 15.34 7.59
CA ILE A 6 -3.88 16.00 8.61
C ILE A 6 -3.70 17.50 8.42
N ASN A 7 -4.64 18.14 7.72
CA ASN A 7 -4.70 19.59 7.54
C ASN A 7 -3.38 20.24 7.03
N GLY A 8 -2.65 19.55 6.15
CA GLY A 8 -1.39 20.04 5.59
C GLY A 8 -0.13 19.54 6.30
N ASP A 9 -0.26 18.81 7.41
CA ASP A 9 0.83 18.10 8.08
C ASP A 9 0.72 16.58 7.85
N PHE A 10 1.81 15.84 8.08
CA PHE A 10 1.88 14.40 7.84
C PHE A 10 2.17 13.63 9.12
N SER A 11 1.31 12.66 9.45
CA SER A 11 1.54 11.70 10.53
C SER A 11 1.82 10.31 9.99
N ILE A 12 2.73 9.59 10.64
CA ILE A 12 2.97 8.18 10.34
C ILE A 12 1.78 7.37 10.86
N VAL A 13 1.30 6.44 10.03
CA VAL A 13 0.24 5.51 10.42
C VAL A 13 0.91 4.23 10.92
N GLU A 14 0.79 3.97 12.22
CA GLU A 14 1.31 2.74 12.83
C GLU A 14 0.30 1.59 12.71
N ARG A 15 -0.99 1.91 12.80
CA ARG A 15 -2.06 0.92 12.66
C ARG A 15 -3.00 1.31 11.55
N ILE A 16 -3.36 0.31 10.76
CA ILE A 16 -4.23 0.51 9.61
C ILE A 16 -5.64 0.99 9.99
N SER A 17 -6.13 0.66 11.18
CA SER A 17 -7.37 1.21 11.74
C SER A 17 -7.35 2.76 11.86
N GLU A 18 -6.17 3.36 11.84
CA GLU A 18 -5.99 4.81 11.93
C GLU A 18 -5.98 5.48 10.54
N LEU A 19 -6.08 4.72 9.46
CA LEU A 19 -6.14 5.26 8.10
C LEU A 19 -7.29 6.26 7.96
N LYS A 20 -6.96 7.44 7.44
CA LYS A 20 -7.92 8.50 7.14
C LYS A 20 -8.05 8.69 5.62
N PRO A 21 -9.18 9.24 5.16
CA PRO A 21 -9.26 9.77 3.80
C PRO A 21 -8.10 10.74 3.53
N GLY A 22 -7.44 10.61 2.37
CA GLY A 22 -6.25 11.39 2.03
C GLY A 22 -4.92 10.82 2.53
N ALA A 23 -4.92 9.64 3.16
CA ALA A 23 -3.71 8.89 3.42
C ALA A 23 -2.97 8.52 2.13
N PHE A 24 -1.67 8.23 2.24
CA PHE A 24 -0.85 7.75 1.14
C PHE A 24 0.29 6.87 1.66
N ILE A 25 0.87 6.08 0.78
CA ILE A 25 2.06 5.28 1.07
C ILE A 25 3.19 5.70 0.13
N ASN A 26 4.42 5.75 0.68
CA ASN A 26 5.63 5.82 -0.13
C ASN A 26 6.30 4.45 -0.15
N ILE A 27 6.54 3.94 -1.35
CA ILE A 27 7.26 2.68 -1.60
C ILE A 27 8.42 2.91 -2.56
N ASN A 28 9.53 2.20 -2.31
CA ASN A 28 10.65 2.12 -3.23
C ASN A 28 10.48 0.85 -4.06
N TRP A 29 10.15 0.98 -5.35
CA TRP A 29 9.93 -0.14 -6.24
C TRP A 29 10.84 -0.04 -7.47
N ASN A 30 11.74 -1.01 -7.65
CA ASN A 30 12.66 -1.08 -8.80
C ASN A 30 13.35 0.27 -9.12
N LYS A 31 14.00 0.86 -8.12
CA LYS A 31 14.66 2.19 -8.16
C LYS A 31 13.72 3.39 -8.41
N LYS A 32 12.40 3.19 -8.44
CA LYS A 32 11.39 4.25 -8.49
C LYS A 32 10.84 4.51 -7.09
N LYS A 33 10.59 5.77 -6.79
CA LYS A 33 9.84 6.18 -5.60
C LYS A 33 8.40 6.42 -6.02
N LEU A 34 7.47 5.63 -5.49
CA LEU A 34 6.05 5.76 -5.78
C LEU A 34 5.36 6.35 -4.55
N MET A 35 4.57 7.39 -4.77
CA MET A 35 3.65 7.94 -3.79
C MET A 35 2.24 7.57 -4.21
N LEU A 36 1.61 6.67 -3.48
CA LEU A 36 0.32 6.09 -3.86
C LEU A 36 -0.75 6.53 -2.86
N PRO A 37 -1.80 7.25 -3.28
CA PRO A 37 -2.86 7.68 -2.38
C PRO A 37 -3.79 6.52 -2.02
N TYR A 38 -4.33 6.56 -0.81
CA TYR A 38 -5.28 5.59 -0.29
C TYR A 38 -6.57 5.60 -1.13
N SER A 39 -7.03 4.40 -1.47
CA SER A 39 -8.25 4.15 -2.22
C SER A 39 -9.16 3.23 -1.43
N LEU A 40 -10.40 3.69 -1.21
CA LEU A 40 -11.41 2.92 -0.51
C LEU A 40 -11.84 1.73 -1.36
N ARG A 41 -11.63 0.51 -0.85
CA ARG A 41 -12.08 -0.74 -1.46
C ARG A 41 -12.74 -1.59 -0.37
N ARG A 42 -13.69 -2.43 -0.77
CA ARG A 42 -14.49 -3.23 0.16
C ARG A 42 -13.69 -4.39 0.76
N ASP A 43 -12.89 -5.06 -0.07
CA ASP A 43 -12.35 -6.39 0.25
C ASP A 43 -10.84 -6.38 0.52
N TYR A 44 -10.19 -5.23 0.40
CA TYR A 44 -8.74 -5.06 0.63
C TYR A 44 -8.43 -3.59 0.84
N ILE A 45 -7.22 -3.31 1.33
CA ILE A 45 -6.71 -1.95 1.46
C ILE A 45 -5.84 -1.67 0.26
N SER A 46 -6.12 -0.57 -0.43
CA SER A 46 -5.48 -0.20 -1.70
C SER A 46 -4.86 1.19 -1.61
N PHE A 47 -3.67 1.33 -2.17
CA PHE A 47 -3.06 2.61 -2.45
C PHE A 47 -2.72 2.65 -3.93
N THR A 48 -3.31 3.58 -4.69
CA THR A 48 -3.20 3.54 -6.15
C THR A 48 -3.24 4.90 -6.82
N ASP A 49 -2.42 5.08 -7.84
CA ASP A 49 -2.46 6.21 -8.78
C ASP A 49 -3.12 5.85 -10.12
N LYS A 50 -3.86 4.73 -10.17
CA LYS A 50 -4.45 4.04 -11.34
C LYS A 50 -3.46 3.30 -12.24
N LYS A 51 -2.17 3.64 -12.23
CA LYS A 51 -1.13 2.88 -12.94
C LYS A 51 -0.56 1.79 -12.04
N TRP A 52 -0.28 2.13 -10.79
CA TRP A 52 0.22 1.27 -9.76
C TRP A 52 -0.85 1.08 -8.70
N ASP A 53 -0.97 -0.13 -8.17
CA ASP A 53 -1.91 -0.44 -7.09
C ASP A 53 -1.20 -1.34 -6.07
N TRP A 54 -0.92 -0.76 -4.90
CA TRP A 54 -0.33 -1.44 -3.77
C TRP A 54 -1.43 -1.90 -2.82
N ARG A 55 -1.49 -3.21 -2.58
CA ARG A 55 -2.59 -3.83 -1.85
C ARG A 55 -2.12 -4.61 -0.63
N TYR A 56 -2.88 -4.47 0.44
CA TYR A 56 -2.83 -5.35 1.60
C TYR A 56 -4.11 -6.18 1.65
N GLN A 57 -3.95 -7.49 1.83
CA GLN A 57 -5.07 -8.43 1.87
C GLN A 57 -5.52 -8.67 3.29
N TYR A 58 -6.79 -9.05 3.48
CA TYR A 58 -7.26 -9.60 4.74
C TYR A 58 -6.94 -11.10 4.80
N ASN A 59 -6.44 -11.54 5.96
CA ASN A 59 -6.37 -12.93 6.35
C ASN A 59 -7.77 -13.50 6.59
N LYS A 60 -7.89 -14.82 6.69
CA LYS A 60 -9.17 -15.52 6.91
C LYS A 60 -9.86 -15.13 8.22
N ASP A 61 -9.10 -14.67 9.21
CA ASP A 61 -9.59 -14.19 10.50
C ASP A 61 -10.01 -12.71 10.48
N GLY A 62 -9.93 -12.04 9.31
CA GLY A 62 -10.23 -10.62 9.15
C GLY A 62 -9.11 -9.67 9.58
N SER A 63 -7.98 -10.19 10.10
CA SER A 63 -6.78 -9.39 10.30
C SER A 63 -6.16 -9.02 8.95
N LEU A 64 -5.33 -7.98 8.90
CA LEU A 64 -4.68 -7.60 7.65
C LEU A 64 -3.27 -8.19 7.55
N ASP A 65 -2.93 -8.76 6.39
CA ASP A 65 -1.56 -9.15 6.07
C ASP A 65 -0.75 -7.92 5.61
N ILE A 66 -0.09 -7.30 6.57
CA ILE A 66 0.81 -6.15 6.32
C ILE A 66 2.19 -6.57 5.79
N TYR A 67 2.53 -7.86 5.87
CA TYR A 67 3.88 -8.36 5.59
C TYR A 67 4.06 -8.84 4.15
N ASN A 68 2.98 -9.30 3.51
CA ASN A 68 3.00 -9.77 2.12
C ASN A 68 2.10 -8.91 1.22
N PRO A 69 2.43 -7.61 1.04
CA PRO A 69 1.71 -6.76 0.12
C PRO A 69 1.90 -7.23 -1.34
N SER A 70 0.92 -6.91 -2.17
CA SER A 70 0.97 -7.14 -3.62
C SER A 70 1.01 -5.81 -4.36
N LEU A 71 1.90 -5.69 -5.34
CA LEU A 71 1.96 -4.53 -6.24
C LEU A 71 1.48 -4.93 -7.62
N PHE A 72 0.50 -4.20 -8.14
CA PHE A 72 -0.02 -4.37 -9.48
C PHE A 72 0.39 -3.18 -10.35
N GLU A 73 0.72 -3.47 -11.61
CA GLU A 73 1.04 -2.48 -12.63
C GLU A 73 0.08 -2.64 -13.82
N LEU A 74 -0.63 -1.58 -14.17
CA LEU A 74 -1.41 -1.50 -15.38
C LEU A 74 -0.50 -1.07 -16.54
N LEU A 75 -0.28 -1.98 -17.49
CA LEU A 75 0.52 -1.72 -18.68
C LEU A 75 -0.27 -0.90 -19.71
N PRO A 76 0.40 -0.20 -20.65
CA PRO A 76 -0.28 0.52 -21.73
C PRO A 76 -1.17 -0.38 -22.61
N SER A 77 -0.90 -1.69 -22.64
CA SER A 77 -1.73 -2.69 -23.31
C SER A 77 -3.07 -2.95 -22.61
N GLY A 78 -3.25 -2.46 -21.38
CA GLY A 78 -4.39 -2.79 -20.51
C GLY A 78 -4.18 -4.06 -19.67
N GLU A 79 -3.09 -4.80 -19.89
CA GLU A 79 -2.73 -5.95 -19.07
C GLU A 79 -2.31 -5.53 -17.66
N VAL A 80 -2.74 -6.30 -16.65
CA VAL A 80 -2.33 -6.09 -15.25
C VAL A 80 -1.21 -7.06 -14.91
N LYS A 81 -0.03 -6.53 -14.63
CA LYS A 81 1.13 -7.29 -14.16
C LYS A 81 1.17 -7.32 -12.65
N THR A 82 1.34 -8.51 -12.07
CA THR A 82 1.44 -8.71 -10.61
C THR A 82 2.90 -8.84 -10.20
N HIS A 83 3.28 -8.14 -9.13
CA HIS A 83 4.59 -8.20 -8.50
C HIS A 83 4.40 -8.57 -7.02
N PHE A 84 5.01 -9.67 -6.59
CA PHE A 84 4.98 -10.10 -5.19
C PHE A 84 6.06 -9.34 -4.40
N CYS A 85 5.65 -8.68 -3.32
CA CYS A 85 6.52 -7.84 -2.52
C CYS A 85 6.60 -8.35 -1.08
N GLN A 86 7.73 -8.08 -0.41
CA GLN A 86 7.88 -8.26 1.02
C GLN A 86 8.14 -6.89 1.65
N SER A 87 7.51 -6.59 2.78
CA SER A 87 7.82 -5.36 3.52
C SER A 87 9.22 -5.46 4.16
N GLU A 88 9.95 -4.35 4.17
CA GLU A 88 11.29 -4.27 4.77
C GLU A 88 11.27 -4.55 6.29
N ASP A 89 10.12 -4.38 6.97
CA ASP A 89 9.97 -4.63 8.42
C ASP A 89 10.27 -6.09 8.82
N LYS A 90 10.24 -7.03 7.86
CA LYS A 90 10.57 -8.44 8.10
C LYS A 90 12.08 -8.69 8.22
N SER A 91 12.94 -7.81 7.70
CA SER A 91 14.40 -8.00 7.73
C SER A 91 15.06 -7.56 9.04
N SER A 92 14.33 -6.84 9.89
CA SER A 92 14.86 -6.29 11.15
C SER A 92 14.65 -7.20 12.37
N ASN A 93 14.03 -8.38 12.18
CA ASN A 93 13.78 -9.38 13.22
C ASN A 93 14.46 -10.74 12.92
N LEU A 94 15.56 -10.72 12.15
CA LEU A 94 16.41 -11.88 11.86
C LEU A 94 17.85 -11.62 12.29
#